data_AF-A0A1G7AXA9-F1
#
_entry.id   AF-A0A1G7AXA9-F1
#
_cell.length_a   1.000
_cell.length_b   1.000
_cell.length_c   1.000
_cell.angle_alpha   90.00
_cell.angle_beta   90.00
_cell.angle_gamma   90.00
#
_symmetry.space_group_name_H-M   'P 1'
#
loop_
_entity.id
_entity.type
_entity.pdbx_description
1 polymer ?
#
loop_
_entity_poly.entity_id
_entity_poly.type
_entity_poly.pdbx_seq_one_letter_code
_entity_poly.pdbx_strand_id
1 'polypeptide(L)'
;MNDLTGPPGLTDAARRKQWEDAWAYLGSVRSTLADLLAEAREADSGSMRETISKISQLESALKTAFETERKFHDWLSKQSGDLAAGEIDLDAARHRIGCRLDRLRACCREG
;
A
#
# COMPACT_ATOMS: atom_id res chain seq x y z
N MET A 1 8.44 -24.76 -18.34
CA MET A 1 7.76 -23.95 -19.36
C MET A 1 6.30 -23.98 -19.02
N ASN A 2 5.81 -22.99 -18.27
CA ASN A 2 4.38 -22.74 -18.07
C ASN A 2 4.24 -21.26 -17.76
N ASP A 3 3.65 -20.55 -18.72
CA ASP A 3 3.38 -19.12 -18.70
C ASP A 3 2.34 -18.78 -17.63
N LEU A 4 2.75 -17.96 -16.67
CA LEU A 4 1.85 -17.23 -15.78
C LEU A 4 1.33 -16.00 -16.54
N THR A 5 0.36 -16.17 -17.43
CA THR A 5 -0.39 -15.04 -18.00
C THR A 5 -1.45 -14.57 -17.01
N GLY A 6 -1.01 -13.89 -15.95
CA GLY A 6 -1.83 -12.85 -15.33
C GLY A 6 -1.87 -11.62 -16.24
N PRO A 7 -2.91 -10.76 -16.17
CA PRO A 7 -2.96 -9.53 -16.96
C PRO A 7 -1.67 -8.73 -16.72
N PRO A 8 -1.09 -8.09 -17.74
CA PRO A 8 0.21 -7.42 -17.61
C PRO A 8 0.13 -6.39 -16.49
N GLY A 9 0.66 -6.75 -15.32
CA GLY A 9 0.74 -5.86 -14.19
C GLY A 9 1.57 -4.67 -14.59
N LEU A 10 1.06 -3.46 -14.32
CA LEU A 10 1.83 -2.22 -14.44
C LEU A 10 3.23 -2.45 -13.85
N THR A 11 4.26 -2.13 -14.65
CA THR A 11 5.66 -2.19 -14.22
C THR A 11 5.80 -1.44 -12.88
N ASP A 12 6.71 -1.88 -12.02
CA ASP A 12 6.86 -1.30 -10.68
C ASP A 12 7.09 0.22 -10.73
N ALA A 13 7.73 0.71 -11.79
CA ALA A 13 7.90 2.12 -12.08
C ALA A 13 6.57 2.84 -12.39
N ALA A 14 5.69 2.25 -13.20
CA ALA A 14 4.38 2.82 -13.52
C ALA A 14 3.46 2.84 -12.29
N ARG A 15 3.51 1.80 -11.45
CA ARG A 15 2.78 1.74 -10.19
C ARG A 15 3.25 2.81 -9.22
N ARG A 16 4.57 2.99 -9.08
CA ARG A 16 5.15 4.04 -8.23
C ARG A 16 4.71 5.43 -8.67
N LYS A 17 4.75 5.71 -9.98
CA LYS A 17 4.28 6.97 -10.54
C LYS A 17 2.80 7.22 -10.23
N GLN A 18 1.94 6.21 -10.38
CA GLN A 18 0.52 6.33 -10.04
C GLN A 18 0.29 6.68 -8.56
N TRP A 19 1.10 6.10 -7.66
CA TRP A 19 1.05 6.42 -6.23
C TRP A 19 1.51 7.85 -5.94
N GLU A 20 2.60 8.29 -6.58
CA GLU A 20 3.10 9.67 -6.45
C GLU A 20 2.08 10.69 -6.96
N ASP A 21 1.45 10.42 -8.11
CA ASP A 21 0.41 11.25 -8.70
C ASP A 21 -0.83 11.31 -7.81
N ALA A 22 -1.26 10.16 -7.25
CA ALA A 22 -2.39 10.09 -6.32
C ALA A 22 -2.10 10.89 -5.03
N TRP A 23 -0.88 10.78 -4.49
CA TRP A 23 -0.48 11.52 -3.30
C TRP A 23 -0.44 13.03 -3.55
N ALA A 24 0.11 13.46 -4.69
CA ALA A 24 0.13 14.86 -5.09
C ALA A 24 -1.29 15.42 -5.23
N TYR A 25 -2.21 14.66 -5.83
CA TYR A 25 -3.61 15.05 -5.98
C TYR A 25 -4.33 15.18 -4.62
N LEU A 26 -4.16 14.20 -3.73
CA LEU A 26 -4.72 14.27 -2.37
C LEU A 26 -4.16 15.47 -1.59
N GLY A 27 -2.86 15.76 -1.77
CA GLY A 27 -2.21 16.94 -1.21
C GLY A 27 -2.80 18.25 -1.73
N SER A 28 -3.05 18.36 -3.04
CA SER A 28 -3.64 19.56 -3.64
C SER A 28 -5.08 19.76 -3.18
N VAL A 29 -5.90 18.69 -3.19
CA VAL A 29 -7.29 18.73 -2.70
C VAL A 29 -7.34 19.19 -1.26
N ARG A 30 -6.45 18.68 -0.39
CA ARG A 30 -6.34 19.13 0.99
C ARG A 30 -6.01 20.62 1.09
N SER A 31 -5.06 21.12 0.28
CA SER A 31 -4.70 22.55 0.32
C SER A 31 -5.85 23.45 -0.12
N THR A 32 -6.52 23.10 -1.22
CA THR A 32 -7.67 23.86 -1.73
C THR A 32 -8.82 23.88 -0.72
N LEU A 33 -9.06 22.78 -0.01
CA LEU A 33 -10.05 22.76 1.07
C LEU A 33 -9.66 23.65 2.25
N ALA A 34 -8.37 23.70 2.60
CA ALA A 34 -7.87 24.60 3.65
C ALA A 34 -8.05 26.08 3.26
N ASP A 35 -7.82 26.42 1.99
CA ASP A 35 -8.00 27.78 1.48
C ASP A 35 -9.48 28.18 1.45
N LEU A 36 -10.36 27.29 0.96
CA LEU A 36 -11.81 27.50 0.98
C LEU A 36 -12.35 27.64 2.40
N LEU A 37 -11.75 26.95 3.37
CA LEU A 37 -12.08 27.09 4.80
C LEU A 37 -11.68 28.46 5.35
N ALA A 38 -10.52 28.98 4.93
CA ALA A 38 -10.07 30.30 5.32
C ALA A 38 -10.98 31.39 4.74
N GLU A 39 -11.33 31.31 3.46
CA GLU A 39 -12.29 32.23 2.81
C GLU A 39 -13.68 32.15 3.42
N ALA A 40 -14.17 30.95 3.71
CA ALA A 40 -15.48 30.79 4.33
C ALA A 40 -15.53 31.37 5.76
N ARG A 41 -14.40 31.43 6.49
CA ARG A 41 -14.34 32.04 7.83
C ARG A 41 -14.47 33.56 7.79
N GLU A 42 -14.06 34.16 6.68
CA GLU A 42 -14.14 35.60 6.44
C GLU A 42 -15.51 36.03 5.86
N ALA A 43 -16.26 35.09 5.26
CA ALA A 43 -17.57 35.33 4.65
C ALA A 43 -18.75 34.96 5.58
N ASP A 44 -19.78 35.81 5.61
CA ASP A 44 -20.86 35.83 6.61
C ASP A 44 -21.58 34.49 6.91
N SER A 45 -21.96 34.37 8.18
CA SER A 45 -22.18 33.21 9.05
C SER A 45 -23.27 32.19 8.69
N GLY A 46 -24.06 32.41 7.63
CA GLY A 46 -25.16 31.52 7.24
C GLY A 46 -24.72 30.30 6.41
N SER A 47 -23.87 30.48 5.41
CA SER A 47 -23.41 29.40 4.51
C SER A 47 -22.26 28.56 5.12
N MET A 48 -21.51 29.16 6.05
CA MET A 48 -20.38 28.54 6.72
C MET A 48 -20.76 27.27 7.51
N ARG A 49 -21.94 27.22 8.15
CA ARG A 49 -22.36 26.05 8.93
C ARG A 49 -22.59 24.81 8.05
N GLU A 50 -23.16 25.02 6.85
CA GLU A 50 -23.39 23.94 5.90
C GLU A 50 -22.07 23.45 5.30
N THR A 51 -21.16 24.37 4.99
CA THR A 51 -19.81 24.05 4.50
C THR A 51 -19.00 23.26 5.54
N ILE A 52 -19.00 23.69 6.81
CA ILE A 52 -18.34 22.97 7.91
C ILE A 52 -18.93 21.56 8.08
N SER A 53 -20.25 21.40 7.95
CA SER A 53 -20.91 20.10 8.01
C SER A 53 -20.51 19.17 6.86
N LYS A 54 -20.41 19.70 5.64
CA LYS A 54 -19.95 18.92 4.47
C LYS A 54 -18.49 18.51 4.63
N ILE A 55 -17.66 19.37 5.22
CA ILE A 55 -16.25 19.08 5.49
C ILE A 55 -16.09 17.98 6.54
N SER A 56 -16.83 18.03 7.64
CA SER A 56 -16.76 16.98 8.67
C SER A 56 -17.24 15.62 8.15
N GLN A 57 -18.23 15.61 7.26
CA GLN A 57 -18.65 14.41 6.55
C GLN A 57 -17.55 13.86 5.63
N LEU A 58 -16.82 14.74 4.94
CA LEU A 58 -15.70 14.38 4.07
C LEU A 58 -14.50 13.83 4.86
N GLU A 59 -14.14 14.46 5.98
CA GLU A 59 -13.10 13.97 6.87
C GLU A 59 -13.45 12.57 7.43
N SER A 60 -14.72 12.38 7.81
CA SER A 60 -15.21 11.08 8.28
C SER A 60 -15.17 10.02 7.19
N ALA A 61 -15.54 10.37 5.95
CA ALA A 61 -15.47 9.47 4.80
C ALA A 61 -14.02 9.09 4.45
N LEU A 62 -13.09 10.05 4.48
CA LEU A 62 -11.66 9.79 4.26
C LEU A 62 -11.07 8.88 5.33
N LYS A 63 -11.38 9.15 6.61
CA LYS A 63 -10.94 8.29 7.72
C LYS A 63 -11.47 6.86 7.54
N THR A 64 -12.73 6.71 7.14
CA THR A 64 -13.35 5.40 6.87
C THR A 64 -12.69 4.69 5.68
N ALA A 65 -12.34 5.43 4.63
CA ALA A 65 -11.62 4.90 3.47
C ALA A 65 -10.24 4.37 3.88
N PHE A 66 -9.46 5.13 4.64
CA PHE A 66 -8.15 4.68 5.15
C PHE A 66 -8.26 3.48 6.09
N GLU A 67 -9.26 3.46 6.98
CA GLU A 67 -9.50 2.30 7.85
C GLU A 67 -9.87 1.04 7.05
N THR A 68 -10.66 1.22 5.98
CA THR A 68 -11.04 0.13 5.06
C THR A 68 -9.83 -0.36 4.27
N GLU A 69 -9.00 0.53 3.76
CA GLU A 69 -7.77 0.19 3.05
C GLU A 69 -6.79 -0.58 3.95
N ARG A 70 -6.63 -0.14 5.20
CA ARG A 70 -5.81 -0.86 6.18
C ARG A 70 -6.34 -2.27 6.43
N LYS A 71 -7.65 -2.41 6.65
CA LYS A 71 -8.28 -3.73 6.84
C LYS A 71 -8.14 -4.61 5.60
N PHE A 72 -8.21 -4.03 4.41
CA PHE A 72 -8.02 -4.74 3.15
C PHE A 72 -6.58 -5.23 3.02
N HIS A 73 -5.58 -4.39 3.31
CA HIS A 73 -4.17 -4.79 3.35
C HIS A 73 -3.90 -5.88 4.40
N ASP A 74 -4.49 -5.77 5.60
CA ASP A 74 -4.40 -6.79 6.66
C ASP A 74 -5.05 -8.12 6.26
N TRP A 75 -6.12 -8.07 5.46
CA TRP A 75 -6.76 -9.26 4.91
C TRP A 75 -5.91 -9.87 3.78
N LEU A 76 -5.36 -9.03 2.90
CA LEU A 76 -4.51 -9.44 1.80
C LEU A 76 -3.23 -10.12 2.30
N SER A 77 -2.59 -9.59 3.35
CA SER A 77 -1.40 -10.20 3.97
C SER A 77 -1.73 -11.57 4.60
N LYS A 78 -2.91 -11.73 5.20
CA LYS A 78 -3.37 -13.02 5.74
C LYS A 78 -3.72 -14.04 4.65
N GLN A 79 -4.21 -13.60 3.50
CA GLN A 79 -4.63 -14.49 2.40
C GLN A 79 -3.50 -14.88 1.44
N SER A 80 -2.56 -13.97 1.19
CA SER A 80 -1.47 -14.22 0.24
C SER A 80 -0.43 -15.20 0.78
N GLY A 81 -0.34 -15.39 2.10
CA GLY A 81 0.73 -16.20 2.71
C GLY A 81 2.13 -15.68 2.41
N ASP A 82 2.22 -14.47 1.84
CA ASP A 82 3.48 -13.83 1.51
C ASP A 82 4.13 -13.36 2.80
N LEU A 83 5.42 -13.67 2.94
CA LEU A 83 6.24 -13.22 4.05
C LEU A 83 6.17 -11.69 4.13
N ALA A 84 5.91 -11.17 5.33
CA ALA A 84 5.90 -9.73 5.53
C ALA A 84 7.24 -9.11 5.12
N ALA A 85 7.26 -7.84 4.74
CA ALA A 85 8.49 -7.16 4.37
C ALA A 85 9.51 -7.21 5.53
N GLY A 86 10.56 -8.03 5.38
CA GLY A 86 11.57 -8.28 6.41
C GLY A 86 11.54 -9.66 7.06
N GLU A 87 10.54 -10.50 6.77
CA GLU A 87 10.54 -11.91 7.19
C GLU A 87 11.33 -12.78 6.21
N ILE A 88 12.07 -13.74 6.79
CA ILE A 88 12.92 -14.67 6.05
C ILE A 88 12.12 -15.96 5.84
N ASP A 89 12.04 -16.42 4.59
CA ASP A 89 11.52 -17.75 4.26
C ASP A 89 12.48 -18.82 4.80
N LEU A 90 12.18 -19.33 5.99
CA LEU A 90 13.00 -20.32 6.67
C LEU A 90 13.00 -21.66 5.92
N ASP A 91 11.92 -22.01 5.21
CA ASP A 91 11.82 -23.25 4.47
C ASP A 91 12.63 -23.20 3.17
N ALA A 92 12.54 -22.10 2.42
CA ALA A 92 13.41 -21.89 1.26
C ALA A 92 14.89 -21.76 1.67
N ALA A 93 15.19 -21.10 2.79
CA ALA A 93 16.55 -21.01 3.32
C ALA A 93 17.08 -22.39 3.71
N ARG A 94 16.29 -23.19 4.43
CA ARG A 94 16.64 -24.56 4.84
C ARG A 94 16.87 -25.46 3.63
N HIS A 95 16.05 -25.36 2.59
CA HIS A 95 16.23 -26.11 1.35
C HIS A 95 17.56 -25.76 0.66
N ARG A 96 17.88 -24.46 0.51
CA ARG A 96 19.15 -24.01 -0.09
C ARG A 96 20.38 -24.47 0.70
N ILE A 97 20.32 -24.40 2.03
CA ILE A 97 21.40 -24.87 2.91
C ILE A 97 21.57 -26.39 2.76
N GLY A 98 20.47 -27.15 2.73
CA GLY A 98 20.46 -28.59 2.51
C GLY A 98 21.17 -28.97 1.20
N CYS A 99 20.77 -28.38 0.07
CA CYS A 99 21.41 -28.63 -1.22
C CYS A 99 22.91 -28.32 -1.21
N ARG A 100 23.32 -27.25 -0.51
CA ARG A 100 24.73 -26.86 -0.40
C ARG A 100 25.53 -27.83 0.45
N LEU A 101 24.96 -28.31 1.56
CA LEU A 101 25.58 -29.34 2.40
C LEU A 101 25.68 -30.67 1.68
N ASP A 102 24.66 -31.07 0.93
CA ASP A 102 24.68 -32.31 0.16
C ASP A 102 25.72 -32.29 -0.96
N ARG A 103 25.91 -31.12 -1.59
CA ARG A 103 27.01 -30.92 -2.54
C ARG A 103 28.38 -31.08 -1.89
N LEU A 104 28.58 -30.53 -0.69
CA LEU A 104 29.84 -30.68 0.05
C LEU A 104 30.06 -32.15 0.48
N ARG A 105 29.00 -32.83 0.93
CA ARG A 105 29.05 -34.25 1.27
C ARG A 105 29.39 -35.13 0.06
N ALA A 106 28.89 -34.79 -1.13
CA ALA A 106 29.25 -35.49 -2.36
C ALA A 106 30.76 -35.36 -2.65
N CYS A 107 31.33 -34.15 -2.55
CA CYS A 107 32.76 -33.93 -2.73
C CYS A 107 33.62 -34.66 -1.67
N CYS A 108 33.17 -34.75 -0.42
CA CYS A 108 33.90 -35.43 0.64
C CYS A 108 33.79 -36.97 0.61
N ARG A 109 32.91 -37.54 -0.23
CA ARG A 109 32.71 -38.98 -0.35
C ARG A 109 33.55 -39.61 -1.48
N GLU A 110 34.18 -38.79 -2.31
CA GLU A 110 35.09 -39.20 -3.39
C GLU A 110 36.59 -39.21 -2.97
N GLY A 111 36.87 -39.09 -1.67
CA GLY A 111 38.22 -39.14 -1.08
C GLY A 111 38.47 -40.41 -0.27
#